data_AF-A0A4Q4SUM5-F1
#
_entry.id   AF-A0A4Q4SUM5-F1
#
_cell.length_a   1.000
_cell.length_b   1.000
_cell.length_c   1.000
_cell.angle_alpha   90.00
_cell.angle_beta   90.00
_cell.angle_gamma   90.00
#
_symmetry.space_group_name_H-M   'P 1'
#
loop_
_entity.id
_entity.type
_entity.pdbx_description
1 polymer ?
#
loop_
_entity_poly.entity_id
_entity_poly.type
_entity_poly.pdbx_seq_one_letter_code
_entity_poly.pdbx_strand_id
1 'polypeptide(L)'
;MLSIDRINSNATLAAALTLYPLVFRLAVRGHVTPKRLIVSREAISALHSLLISFASAAELYRQYEKWAPPAYRGRRAAKDDPAGARGPRPTLDIIDAQSPLGNAIVAWECGYLIGDLVALILGARRTTVDGQSRSIVGRSMNWKLLGWHHLGIGSALALFHIQACRGKEKGVLVVLLMFLMNISTPFGTLHWYLAKFRPANQMMVLLTHTAYLATYGLCRQIGNFGFR
;
A
#
# COMPACT_ATOMS: atom_id res chain seq x y z
N MET A 1 -0.12 -14.51 -23.43
CA MET A 1 -0.15 -13.15 -22.85
C MET A 1 -1.37 -13.09 -21.93
N LEU A 2 -1.19 -13.12 -20.60
CA LEU A 2 -2.31 -13.05 -19.65
C LEU A 2 -2.83 -11.61 -19.66
N SER A 3 -4.08 -11.39 -20.07
CA SER A 3 -4.69 -10.07 -19.95
C SER A 3 -4.84 -9.72 -18.46
N ILE A 4 -4.28 -8.58 -18.07
CA ILE A 4 -4.39 -7.98 -16.73
C ILE A 4 -5.87 -7.76 -16.34
N ASP A 5 -6.78 -7.72 -17.30
CA ASP A 5 -8.22 -7.59 -17.07
C ASP A 5 -8.87 -8.87 -16.51
N ARG A 6 -8.13 -9.99 -16.44
CA ARG A 6 -8.58 -11.27 -15.85
C ARG A 6 -7.99 -11.54 -14.47
N ILE A 7 -7.41 -10.55 -13.80
CA ILE A 7 -6.89 -10.75 -12.45
C ILE A 7 -8.04 -11.07 -11.50
N ASN A 8 -8.00 -12.27 -10.92
CA ASN A 8 -8.97 -12.73 -9.95
C ASN A 8 -8.56 -12.23 -8.56
N SER A 9 -9.27 -11.20 -8.07
CA SER A 9 -8.99 -10.59 -6.76
C SER A 9 -9.13 -11.58 -5.59
N ASN A 10 -9.94 -12.64 -5.70
CA ASN A 10 -9.99 -13.72 -4.70
C ASN A 10 -8.72 -14.57 -4.69
N ALA A 11 -8.18 -14.88 -5.87
CA ALA A 11 -6.89 -15.57 -5.96
C ALA A 11 -5.77 -14.69 -5.39
N THR A 12 -5.83 -13.37 -5.62
CA THR A 12 -4.88 -12.41 -5.04
C THR A 12 -4.99 -12.35 -3.51
N LEU A 13 -6.21 -12.30 -2.96
CA LEU A 13 -6.42 -12.34 -1.51
C LEU A 13 -5.87 -13.64 -0.90
N ALA A 14 -6.20 -14.79 -1.50
CA ALA A 14 -5.70 -16.09 -1.05
C ALA A 14 -4.17 -16.14 -1.11
N ALA A 15 -3.57 -15.67 -2.21
CA ALA A 15 -2.13 -15.59 -2.36
C ALA A 15 -1.51 -14.71 -1.27
N ALA A 16 -2.06 -13.52 -0.99
CA ALA A 16 -1.57 -12.64 0.06
C ALA A 16 -1.64 -13.29 1.46
N LEU A 17 -2.76 -13.94 1.79
CA LEU A 17 -2.97 -14.66 3.04
C LEU A 17 -2.00 -15.84 3.21
N THR A 18 -1.52 -16.44 2.12
CA THR A 18 -0.50 -17.51 2.17
C THR A 18 0.93 -17.00 2.14
N LEU A 19 1.23 -16.01 1.31
CA LEU A 19 2.59 -15.57 1.04
C LEU A 19 3.16 -14.79 2.22
N TYR A 20 2.35 -13.93 2.86
CA TYR A 20 2.83 -13.15 4.00
C TYR A 20 3.29 -14.05 5.17
N PRO A 21 2.50 -15.04 5.66
CA PRO A 21 2.97 -15.97 6.68
C PRO A 21 4.20 -16.77 6.26
N LEU A 22 4.31 -17.15 4.98
CA LEU A 22 5.48 -17.87 4.46
C LEU A 22 6.73 -17.00 4.47
N VAL A 23 6.66 -15.78 3.93
CA VAL A 23 7.77 -14.80 3.93
C VAL A 23 8.16 -14.47 5.36
N PHE A 24 7.19 -14.23 6.24
CA PHE A 24 7.43 -13.97 7.65
C PHE A 24 8.16 -15.16 8.31
N ARG A 25 7.69 -16.40 8.09
CA ARG A 25 8.33 -17.61 8.63
C ARG A 25 9.74 -17.83 8.08
N LEU A 26 9.99 -17.50 6.81
CA LEU A 26 11.32 -17.57 6.19
C LEU A 26 12.27 -16.50 6.74
N ALA A 27 11.78 -15.28 6.97
CA ALA A 27 12.54 -14.18 7.57
C ALA A 27 12.81 -14.41 9.07
N VAL A 28 11.98 -15.21 9.72
CA VAL A 28 11.94 -15.48 11.15
C VAL A 28 12.22 -16.99 11.39
N ARG A 29 13.33 -17.52 10.85
CA ARG A 29 13.79 -18.90 11.14
C ARG A 29 14.23 -19.04 12.62
N GLY A 30 14.01 -20.24 13.20
CA GLY A 30 13.95 -20.59 14.64
C GLY A 30 14.95 -19.96 15.64
N HIS A 31 14.55 -19.99 16.94
CA HIS A 31 15.15 -19.29 18.10
C HIS A 31 15.24 -17.76 17.94
N VAL A 32 14.08 -17.13 17.79
CA VAL A 32 14.00 -15.70 17.46
C VAL A 32 13.72 -14.90 18.72
N THR A 33 14.67 -14.03 19.08
CA THR A 33 14.47 -13.04 20.14
C THR A 33 13.36 -12.05 19.74
N PRO A 34 12.57 -11.51 20.70
CA PRO A 34 11.53 -10.53 20.40
C PRO A 34 12.01 -9.35 19.55
N LYS A 35 13.27 -8.92 19.76
CA LYS A 35 13.93 -7.86 18.96
C LYS A 35 14.03 -8.24 17.47
N ARG A 36 14.43 -9.46 17.15
CA ARG A 36 14.57 -9.94 15.77
C ARG A 36 13.20 -10.08 15.10
N LEU A 37 12.18 -10.51 15.85
CA LEU A 37 10.80 -10.58 15.35
C LEU A 37 10.27 -9.20 14.95
N ILE A 38 10.47 -8.18 15.80
CA ILE A 38 10.09 -6.79 15.50
C ILE A 38 10.84 -6.28 14.27
N VAL A 39 12.16 -6.45 14.23
CA VAL A 39 12.99 -5.99 13.09
C VAL A 39 12.55 -6.62 11.76
N SER A 40 12.33 -7.94 11.74
CA SER A 40 11.88 -8.63 10.53
C SER A 40 10.48 -8.18 10.10
N ARG A 41 9.55 -7.96 11.04
CA ARG A 41 8.23 -7.42 10.75
C ARG A 41 8.34 -6.04 10.09
N GLU A 42 9.04 -5.09 10.72
CA GLU A 42 9.20 -3.73 10.20
C GLU A 42 9.81 -3.72 8.80
N ALA A 43 10.79 -4.58 8.54
CA ALA A 43 11.40 -4.70 7.22
C ALA A 43 10.40 -5.22 6.16
N ILE A 44 9.60 -6.23 6.50
CA ILE A 44 8.54 -6.75 5.61
C ILE A 44 7.47 -5.69 5.39
N SER A 45 7.06 -4.97 6.44
CA SER A 45 6.08 -3.89 6.35
C SER A 45 6.55 -2.75 5.44
N ALA A 46 7.82 -2.34 5.55
CA ALA A 46 8.39 -1.32 4.69
C ALA A 46 8.41 -1.77 3.21
N LEU A 47 8.84 -3.01 2.95
CA LEU A 47 8.86 -3.57 1.59
C LEU A 47 7.45 -3.66 1.00
N HIS A 48 6.49 -4.17 1.77
CA HIS A 48 5.09 -4.27 1.36
C HIS A 48 4.49 -2.89 1.04
N SER A 49 4.72 -1.90 1.91
CA SER A 49 4.22 -0.55 1.70
C SER A 49 4.81 0.10 0.43
N LEU A 50 6.11 -0.13 0.14
CA LEU A 50 6.71 0.28 -1.13
C LEU A 50 6.02 -0.39 -2.32
N LEU A 51 5.85 -1.72 -2.29
CA LEU A 51 5.22 -2.48 -3.36
C LEU A 51 3.79 -2.00 -3.65
N ILE A 52 2.97 -1.81 -2.62
CA ILE A 52 1.59 -1.33 -2.76
C ILE A 52 1.56 0.10 -3.28
N SER A 53 2.46 0.97 -2.82
CA SER A 53 2.56 2.34 -3.33
C SER A 53 2.91 2.37 -4.81
N PHE A 54 3.92 1.60 -5.24
CA PHE A 54 4.31 1.53 -6.66
C PHE A 54 3.22 0.90 -7.53
N ALA A 55 2.58 -0.17 -7.05
CA ALA A 55 1.47 -0.81 -7.77
C ALA A 55 0.28 0.15 -7.91
N SER A 56 -0.05 0.90 -6.85
CA SER A 56 -1.12 1.90 -6.87
C SER A 56 -0.78 3.04 -7.83
N ALA A 57 0.45 3.56 -7.80
CA ALA A 57 0.91 4.59 -8.74
C ALA A 57 0.83 4.11 -10.19
N ALA A 58 1.28 2.88 -10.46
CA ALA A 58 1.28 2.30 -11.80
C ALA A 58 -0.15 2.12 -12.34
N GLU A 59 -1.07 1.62 -11.50
CA GLU A 59 -2.46 1.46 -11.91
C GLU A 59 -3.16 2.81 -12.11
N LEU A 60 -2.93 3.78 -11.22
CA LEU A 60 -3.46 5.13 -11.36
C LEU A 60 -2.91 5.82 -12.60
N TYR A 61 -1.63 5.65 -12.92
CA TYR A 61 -1.04 6.17 -14.17
C TYR A 61 -1.67 5.51 -15.41
N ARG A 62 -1.89 4.19 -15.38
CA ARG A 62 -2.57 3.48 -16.47
C ARG A 62 -3.99 3.97 -16.68
N GLN A 63 -4.72 4.26 -15.60
CA GLN A 63 -6.08 4.76 -15.69
C GLN A 63 -6.13 6.25 -16.00
N TYR A 64 -5.11 7.01 -15.61
CA TYR A 64 -4.95 8.43 -15.96
C TYR A 64 -4.96 8.65 -17.47
N GLU A 65 -4.42 7.72 -18.27
CA GLU A 65 -4.55 7.81 -19.72
C GLU A 65 -6.01 7.89 -20.14
N LYS A 66 -6.93 7.17 -19.48
CA LYS A 66 -8.37 7.24 -19.74
C LYS A 66 -9.04 8.51 -19.20
N TRP A 67 -8.37 9.29 -18.36
CA TRP A 67 -8.88 10.51 -17.71
C TRP A 67 -8.36 11.80 -18.34
N ALA A 68 -7.17 11.77 -18.94
CA ALA A 68 -6.48 12.97 -19.40
C ALA A 68 -7.30 13.74 -20.46
N PRO A 69 -7.59 15.04 -20.24
CA PRO A 69 -8.29 15.86 -21.23
C PRO A 69 -7.53 15.91 -22.56
N PRO A 70 -8.21 16.08 -23.70
CA PRO A 70 -7.60 16.03 -25.03
C PRO A 70 -6.47 17.04 -25.26
N ALA A 71 -6.37 18.12 -24.47
CA ALA A 71 -5.32 19.14 -24.62
C ALA A 71 -3.89 18.56 -24.49
N TYR A 72 -3.69 17.49 -23.72
CA TYR A 72 -2.40 16.79 -23.61
C TYR A 72 -2.20 15.69 -24.68
N ARG A 73 -3.29 15.12 -25.23
CA ARG A 73 -3.24 14.14 -26.35
C ARG A 73 -3.13 14.81 -27.72
N GLY A 74 -3.67 16.03 -27.85
CA GLY A 74 -3.87 16.74 -29.10
C GLY A 74 -2.59 17.20 -29.80
N ARG A 75 -1.45 17.28 -29.09
CA ARG A 75 -0.17 17.60 -29.76
C ARG A 75 0.37 16.44 -30.60
N ARG A 76 -0.12 15.20 -30.39
CA ARG A 76 0.30 14.01 -31.15
C ARG A 76 -0.72 13.54 -32.19
N ALA A 77 -2.00 13.84 -32.00
CA ALA A 77 -3.10 13.35 -32.86
C ALA A 77 -3.74 14.40 -33.79
N ALA A 78 -3.42 15.70 -33.64
CA ALA A 78 -4.01 16.76 -34.47
C ALA A 78 -3.47 16.84 -35.91
N LYS A 79 -2.73 15.83 -36.40
CA LYS A 79 -2.21 15.83 -37.78
C LYS A 79 -3.11 15.08 -38.78
N ASP A 80 -4.00 14.21 -38.32
CA ASP A 80 -4.59 13.19 -39.22
C ASP A 80 -6.12 13.07 -39.25
N ASP A 81 -6.91 13.98 -38.66
CA ASP A 81 -8.38 13.84 -38.77
C ASP A 81 -9.17 15.18 -38.83
N PRO A 82 -9.65 15.58 -40.02
CA PRO A 82 -10.52 16.73 -40.22
C PRO A 82 -11.98 16.30 -40.44
N ALA A 83 -12.61 15.66 -39.46
CA ALA A 83 -14.06 15.44 -39.52
C ALA A 83 -14.69 15.31 -38.14
N GLY A 84 -15.76 16.09 -37.92
CA GLY A 84 -16.43 16.22 -36.64
C GLY A 84 -17.21 14.98 -36.21
N ALA A 85 -16.90 14.51 -35.00
CA ALA A 85 -17.81 13.74 -34.16
C ALA A 85 -17.49 14.06 -32.68
N ARG A 86 -18.03 15.18 -32.19
CA ARG A 86 -18.01 15.55 -30.75
C ARG A 86 -19.36 15.18 -30.12
N GLY A 87 -19.59 13.89 -29.92
CA GLY A 87 -20.51 13.46 -28.85
C GLY A 87 -19.89 13.77 -27.48
N PRO A 88 -20.69 13.88 -26.40
CA PRO A 88 -20.14 13.98 -25.04
C PRO A 88 -19.35 12.72 -24.75
N ARG A 89 -18.01 12.82 -24.77
CA ARG A 89 -17.13 11.68 -24.53
C ARG A 89 -17.09 11.42 -23.03
N PRO A 90 -17.18 10.16 -22.58
CA PRO A 90 -17.35 9.83 -21.17
C PRO A 90 -16.10 10.23 -20.39
N THR A 91 -16.22 11.27 -19.56
CA THR A 91 -15.35 11.46 -18.41
C THR A 91 -15.55 10.26 -17.50
N LEU A 92 -14.52 9.43 -17.31
CA LEU A 92 -14.58 8.31 -16.37
C LEU A 92 -14.82 8.89 -14.97
N ASP A 93 -15.93 8.53 -14.34
CA ASP A 93 -16.16 8.85 -12.93
C ASP A 93 -15.24 7.97 -12.08
N ILE A 94 -14.30 8.58 -11.36
CA ILE A 94 -13.33 7.89 -10.49
C ILE A 94 -14.05 7.02 -9.44
N ILE A 95 -15.27 7.41 -9.05
CA ILE A 95 -16.10 6.67 -8.11
C ILE A 95 -16.68 5.42 -8.78
N ASP A 96 -17.16 5.51 -10.01
CA ASP A 96 -17.82 4.36 -10.66
C ASP A 96 -16.86 3.47 -11.46
N ALA A 97 -15.62 3.91 -11.64
CA ALA A 97 -14.60 3.17 -12.35
C ALA A 97 -14.20 1.88 -11.62
N GLN A 98 -14.37 0.76 -12.32
CA GLN A 98 -13.92 -0.55 -11.88
C GLN A 98 -12.54 -0.85 -12.45
N SER A 99 -11.63 -1.33 -11.60
CA SER A 99 -10.30 -1.77 -12.01
C SER A 99 -10.01 -3.15 -11.43
N PRO A 100 -9.91 -4.20 -12.27
CA PRO A 100 -9.49 -5.53 -11.82
C PRO A 100 -8.15 -5.52 -11.10
N LEU A 101 -7.17 -4.76 -11.61
CA LEU A 101 -5.85 -4.61 -10.96
C LEU A 101 -5.97 -3.82 -9.65
N GLY A 102 -6.78 -2.77 -9.60
CA GLY A 102 -7.03 -2.01 -8.37
C GLY A 102 -7.68 -2.88 -7.29
N ASN A 103 -8.68 -3.68 -7.68
CA ASN A 103 -9.33 -4.65 -6.79
C ASN A 103 -8.33 -5.70 -6.29
N ALA A 104 -7.39 -6.13 -7.13
CA ALA A 104 -6.32 -7.03 -6.73
C ALA A 104 -5.33 -6.39 -5.75
N ILE A 105 -4.95 -5.13 -5.95
CA ILE A 105 -4.10 -4.37 -5.02
C ILE A 105 -4.79 -4.24 -3.65
N VAL A 106 -6.08 -3.88 -3.63
CA VAL A 106 -6.86 -3.78 -2.40
C VAL A 106 -7.00 -5.14 -1.71
N ALA A 107 -7.25 -6.21 -2.48
CA ALA A 107 -7.30 -7.58 -1.96
C ALA A 107 -5.97 -8.01 -1.34
N TRP A 108 -4.85 -7.64 -1.97
CA TRP A 108 -3.51 -7.91 -1.46
C TRP A 108 -3.24 -7.17 -0.15
N GLU A 109 -3.56 -5.88 -0.09
CA GLU A 109 -3.45 -5.06 1.13
C GLU A 109 -4.30 -5.65 2.26
N CYS A 110 -5.54 -6.05 1.96
CA CYS A 110 -6.42 -6.70 2.93
C CYS A 110 -5.79 -7.98 3.50
N GLY A 111 -5.26 -8.86 2.64
CA GLY A 111 -4.60 -10.10 3.07
C GLY A 111 -3.36 -9.84 3.91
N TYR A 112 -2.56 -8.84 3.54
CA TYR A 112 -1.40 -8.40 4.33
C TYR A 112 -1.81 -7.90 5.71
N LEU A 113 -2.81 -7.02 5.83
CA LEU A 113 -3.25 -6.47 7.12
C LEU A 113 -3.76 -7.54 8.06
N ILE A 114 -4.49 -8.54 7.54
CA ILE A 114 -4.92 -9.71 8.31
C ILE A 114 -3.69 -10.49 8.80
N GLY A 115 -2.74 -10.78 7.91
CA GLY A 115 -1.50 -11.48 8.25
C GLY A 115 -0.67 -10.75 9.32
N ASP A 116 -0.50 -9.44 9.16
CA ASP A 116 0.25 -8.61 10.10
C ASP A 116 -0.46 -8.50 11.45
N LEU A 117 -1.79 -8.38 11.47
CA LEU A 117 -2.57 -8.42 12.70
C LEU A 117 -2.37 -9.74 13.46
N VAL A 118 -2.38 -10.87 12.76
CA VAL A 118 -2.06 -12.18 13.37
C VAL A 118 -0.64 -12.20 13.92
N ALA A 119 0.34 -11.69 13.18
CA ALA A 119 1.72 -11.61 13.64
C ALA A 119 1.88 -10.72 14.89
N LEU A 120 1.15 -9.59 14.96
CA LEU A 120 1.12 -8.71 16.13
C LEU A 120 0.53 -9.42 17.35
N ILE A 121 -0.58 -10.17 17.19
CA ILE A 121 -1.20 -10.94 18.27
C ILE A 121 -0.25 -12.03 18.78
N LEU A 122 0.39 -12.77 17.88
CA LEU A 122 1.37 -13.81 18.24
C LEU A 122 2.60 -13.21 18.93
N GLY A 123 3.09 -12.07 18.47
CA GLY A 123 4.19 -11.33 19.09
C GLY A 123 3.85 -10.86 20.51
N ALA A 124 2.64 -10.31 20.70
CA ALA A 124 2.14 -9.88 22.01
C ALA A 124 2.00 -11.05 23.00
N ARG A 125 1.52 -12.20 22.55
CA ARG A 125 1.43 -13.42 23.38
C ARG A 125 2.81 -13.96 23.80
N ARG A 126 3.79 -13.97 22.91
CA ARG A 126 5.15 -14.43 23.24
C ARG A 126 5.86 -13.51 24.22
N THR A 127 5.72 -12.20 24.02
CA THR A 127 6.33 -11.19 24.91
C THR A 127 5.73 -11.14 26.31
N THR A 128 4.46 -11.54 26.47
CA THR A 128 3.82 -11.67 27.79
C THR A 128 4.24 -12.94 28.53
N VAL A 129 4.49 -14.04 27.82
CA VAL A 129 4.95 -15.32 28.42
C VAL A 129 6.42 -15.26 28.84
N ASP A 130 7.29 -14.64 28.04
CA ASP A 130 8.75 -14.66 28.30
C ASP A 130 9.21 -13.70 29.42
N GLY A 131 8.32 -12.89 30.01
CA GLY A 131 8.65 -11.91 31.06
C GLY A 131 9.65 -10.81 30.65
N GLN A 132 10.22 -10.88 29.45
CA GLN A 132 11.22 -9.97 28.90
C GLN A 132 10.57 -8.77 28.21
N SER A 133 9.75 -8.01 28.93
CA SER A 133 9.23 -6.71 28.47
C SER A 133 10.27 -5.57 28.58
N ARG A 134 11.54 -5.86 28.89
CA ARG A 134 12.58 -4.84 29.12
C ARG A 134 13.28 -4.33 27.87
N SER A 135 12.96 -4.85 26.69
CA SER A 135 13.43 -4.26 25.43
C SER A 135 12.75 -2.89 25.22
N ILE A 136 13.55 -1.82 25.22
CA ILE A 136 13.12 -0.43 24.95
C ILE A 136 12.27 -0.32 23.66
N VAL A 137 12.48 -1.23 22.70
CA VAL A 137 11.72 -1.32 21.44
C VAL A 137 10.28 -1.80 21.64
N GLY A 138 10.04 -2.71 22.59
CA GLY A 138 8.71 -3.23 22.91
C GLY A 138 7.83 -2.23 23.66
N ARG A 139 8.44 -1.33 24.46
CA ARG A 139 7.74 -0.23 25.15
C ARG A 139 7.32 0.91 24.22
N SER A 140 8.07 1.19 23.16
CA SER A 140 7.77 2.31 22.25
C SER A 140 6.62 2.04 21.29
N MET A 141 6.23 0.77 21.12
CA MET A 141 5.23 0.37 20.14
C MET A 141 3.93 0.07 20.88
N ASN A 142 2.92 0.92 20.72
CA ASN A 142 1.60 0.67 21.31
C ASN A 142 0.89 -0.41 20.48
N TRP A 143 1.20 -1.68 20.77
CA TRP A 143 0.66 -2.85 20.08
C TRP A 143 -0.87 -2.85 20.03
N LYS A 144 -1.54 -2.29 21.05
CA LYS A 144 -2.99 -2.15 21.08
C LYS A 144 -3.48 -1.17 20.03
N LEU A 145 -2.88 0.03 19.97
CA LEU A 145 -3.26 1.04 18.99
C LEU A 145 -3.00 0.55 17.57
N LEU A 146 -1.83 -0.05 17.32
CA LEU A 146 -1.47 -0.58 16.01
C LEU A 146 -2.38 -1.76 15.61
N GLY A 147 -2.73 -2.63 16.55
CA GLY A 147 -3.68 -3.72 16.34
C GLY A 147 -5.07 -3.21 15.98
N TRP A 148 -5.59 -2.21 16.71
CA TRP A 148 -6.88 -1.57 16.39
C TRP A 148 -6.86 -0.88 15.03
N HIS A 149 -5.75 -0.23 14.68
CA HIS A 149 -5.58 0.40 13.38
C HIS A 149 -5.66 -0.62 12.24
N HIS A 150 -4.91 -1.73 12.32
CA HIS A 150 -4.99 -2.78 11.29
C HIS A 150 -6.33 -3.51 11.27
N LEU A 151 -6.97 -3.71 12.43
CA LEU A 151 -8.31 -4.30 12.48
C LEU A 151 -9.34 -3.39 11.80
N GLY A 152 -9.30 -2.09 12.08
CA GLY A 152 -10.20 -1.11 11.47
C GLY A 152 -10.03 -1.03 9.95
N ILE A 153 -8.80 -0.82 9.49
CA ILE A 153 -8.51 -0.73 8.05
C ILE A 153 -8.76 -2.08 7.36
N GLY A 154 -8.30 -3.19 7.94
CA GLY A 154 -8.50 -4.52 7.40
C GLY A 154 -9.98 -4.87 7.25
N SER A 155 -10.81 -4.50 8.23
CA SER A 155 -12.27 -4.70 8.15
C SER A 155 -12.90 -3.85 7.04
N ALA A 156 -12.48 -2.59 6.90
CA ALA A 156 -12.97 -1.72 5.84
C ALA A 156 -12.59 -2.25 4.45
N LEU A 157 -11.35 -2.70 4.26
CA LEU A 157 -10.90 -3.29 2.99
C LEU A 157 -11.56 -4.65 2.72
N ALA A 158 -11.83 -5.46 3.74
CA ALA A 158 -12.56 -6.71 3.58
C ALA A 158 -14.00 -6.47 3.12
N LEU A 159 -14.70 -5.50 3.73
CA LEU A 159 -16.03 -5.07 3.29
C LEU A 159 -16.00 -4.53 1.86
N PHE A 160 -14.99 -3.72 1.52
CA PHE A 160 -14.79 -3.24 0.16
C PHE A 160 -14.61 -4.40 -0.84
N HIS A 161 -13.75 -5.37 -0.51
CA HIS A 161 -13.49 -6.55 -1.33
C HIS A 161 -14.75 -7.41 -1.52
N ILE A 162 -15.56 -7.60 -0.48
CA ILE A 162 -16.85 -8.30 -0.56
C ILE A 162 -17.78 -7.60 -1.57
N GLN A 163 -17.84 -6.27 -1.55
CA GLN A 163 -18.64 -5.50 -2.49
C GLN A 163 -18.10 -5.60 -3.92
N ALA A 164 -16.77 -5.68 -4.09
CA ALA A 164 -16.12 -5.93 -5.37
C ALA A 164 -16.45 -7.32 -5.94
N CYS A 165 -16.44 -8.36 -5.10
CA CYS A 165 -16.87 -9.69 -5.53
C CYS A 165 -18.34 -9.75 -5.97
N ARG A 166 -19.16 -8.82 -5.48
CA ARG A 166 -20.57 -8.68 -5.87
C ARG A 166 -20.78 -7.80 -7.12
N GLY A 167 -19.69 -7.26 -7.70
CA GLY A 167 -19.73 -6.34 -8.83
C GLY A 167 -20.38 -4.99 -8.51
N LYS A 168 -20.43 -4.61 -7.22
CA LYS A 168 -21.06 -3.40 -6.71
C LYS A 168 -20.02 -2.40 -6.16
N GLU A 169 -18.74 -2.65 -6.38
CA GLU A 169 -17.70 -1.76 -5.90
C GLU A 169 -17.71 -0.43 -6.64
N LYS A 170 -17.48 0.61 -5.85
CA LYS A 170 -17.27 1.97 -6.29
C LYS A 170 -16.11 2.55 -5.49
N GLY A 171 -15.26 3.32 -6.13
CA GLY A 171 -14.18 4.08 -5.49
C GLY A 171 -12.88 3.30 -5.32
N VAL A 172 -12.65 2.21 -6.06
CA VAL A 172 -11.38 1.46 -5.96
C VAL A 172 -10.17 2.35 -6.24
N LEU A 173 -10.30 3.27 -7.18
CA LEU A 173 -9.25 4.23 -7.50
C LEU A 173 -9.05 5.28 -6.41
N VAL A 174 -10.13 5.65 -5.70
CA VAL A 174 -10.04 6.51 -4.51
C VAL A 174 -9.26 5.80 -3.42
N VAL A 175 -9.50 4.51 -3.21
CA VAL A 175 -8.74 3.69 -2.26
C VAL A 175 -7.25 3.64 -2.66
N LEU A 176 -6.93 3.46 -3.95
CA LEU A 176 -5.54 3.53 -4.42
C LEU A 176 -4.90 4.91 -4.21
N LEU A 177 -5.65 6.00 -4.39
CA LEU A 177 -5.18 7.35 -4.08
C LEU A 177 -4.90 7.52 -2.59
N MET A 178 -5.74 6.96 -1.71
CA MET A 178 -5.49 6.97 -0.27
C MET A 178 -4.23 6.16 0.09
N PHE A 179 -3.93 5.06 -0.61
CA PHE A 179 -2.66 4.36 -0.44
C PHE A 179 -1.46 5.24 -0.84
N LEU A 180 -1.57 6.01 -1.91
CA LEU A 180 -0.54 6.97 -2.31
C LEU A 180 -0.37 8.14 -1.35
N MET A 181 -1.44 8.59 -0.68
CA MET A 181 -1.31 9.62 0.36
C MET A 181 -0.41 9.18 1.52
N ASN A 182 -0.21 7.87 1.68
CA ASN A 182 0.69 7.25 2.64
C ASN A 182 2.04 6.82 2.02
N ILE A 183 2.39 7.26 0.80
CA ILE A 183 3.67 6.91 0.15
C ILE A 183 4.90 7.45 0.89
N SER A 184 4.73 8.46 1.75
CA SER A 184 5.80 8.95 2.62
C SER A 184 6.07 7.98 3.78
N THR A 185 5.06 7.24 4.25
CA THR A 185 5.17 6.29 5.37
C THR A 185 6.29 5.25 5.21
N PRO A 186 6.49 4.57 4.06
CA PRO A 186 7.60 3.61 3.91
C PRO A 186 8.97 4.27 4.06
N PHE A 187 9.17 5.49 3.55
CA PHE A 187 10.42 6.22 3.74
C PHE A 187 10.61 6.67 5.18
N GLY A 188 9.53 7.10 5.86
CA GLY A 188 9.56 7.43 7.29
C GLY A 188 9.90 6.22 8.17
N THR A 189 9.26 5.08 7.92
CA THR A 189 9.53 3.81 8.62
C THR A 189 10.94 3.31 8.35
N LEU A 190 11.40 3.35 7.09
CA LEU A 190 12.76 2.94 6.73
C LEU A 190 13.81 3.88 7.34
N HIS A 191 13.57 5.19 7.33
CA HIS A 191 14.43 6.17 7.98
C HIS A 191 14.53 5.90 9.48
N TRP A 192 13.40 5.72 10.17
CA TRP A 192 13.37 5.36 11.58
C TRP A 192 14.12 4.06 11.85
N TYR A 193 13.92 3.03 11.02
CA TYR A 193 14.61 1.74 11.14
C TYR A 193 16.12 1.91 11.00
N LEU A 194 16.58 2.62 9.97
CA LEU A 194 18.01 2.85 9.74
C LEU A 194 18.63 3.69 10.86
N ALA A 195 17.96 4.77 11.27
CA ALA A 195 18.44 5.63 12.35
C ALA A 195 18.54 4.88 13.69
N LYS A 196 17.59 3.99 13.98
CA LYS A 196 17.51 3.28 15.27
C LYS A 196 18.36 2.01 15.32
N PHE A 197 18.44 1.25 14.23
CA PHE A 197 19.06 -0.08 14.22
C PHE A 197 20.34 -0.17 13.37
N ARG A 198 20.59 0.80 12.49
CA ARG A 198 21.78 0.84 11.62
C ARG A 198 22.41 2.25 11.59
N PRO A 199 22.68 2.89 12.75
CA PRO A 199 23.13 4.29 12.81
C PRO A 199 24.48 4.53 12.11
N ALA A 200 25.31 3.49 11.94
CA ALA A 200 26.57 3.56 11.19
C ALA A 200 26.37 3.87 9.70
N ASN A 201 25.19 3.59 9.13
CA ASN A 201 24.89 3.83 7.71
C ASN A 201 24.32 5.24 7.50
N GLN A 202 25.05 6.28 7.90
CA GLN A 202 24.56 7.66 7.88
C GLN A 202 24.08 8.13 6.50
N MET A 203 24.74 7.69 5.43
CA MET A 203 24.32 7.98 4.06
C MET A 203 22.90 7.46 3.77
N MET A 204 22.59 6.23 4.18
CA MET A 204 21.25 5.65 3.97
C MET A 204 20.20 6.32 4.86
N VAL A 205 20.56 6.72 6.08
CA VAL A 205 19.68 7.50 6.97
C VAL A 205 19.32 8.84 6.33
N LEU A 206 20.32 9.54 5.78
CA LEU A 206 20.13 10.82 5.09
C LEU A 206 19.26 10.66 3.83
N LEU A 207 19.58 9.68 2.98
CA LEU A 207 18.83 9.41 1.75
C LEU A 207 17.36 9.10 2.04
N THR A 208 17.08 8.29 3.06
CA THR A 208 15.70 7.94 3.43
C THR A 208 14.96 9.08 4.10
N HIS A 209 15.65 9.95 4.84
CA HIS A 209 15.08 11.20 5.37
C HIS A 209 14.71 12.17 4.23
N THR A 210 15.62 12.38 3.28
CA THR A 210 15.38 13.23 2.11
C THR A 210 14.24 12.68 1.26
N ALA A 211 14.20 11.36 1.03
CA ALA A 211 13.10 10.71 0.32
C ALA A 211 11.76 10.88 1.05
N TYR A 212 11.74 10.76 2.37
CA TYR A 212 10.54 11.02 3.20
C TYR A 212 10.05 12.46 3.04
N LEU A 213 10.93 13.45 3.19
CA LEU A 213 10.57 14.86 3.06
C LEU A 213 10.13 15.21 1.63
N ALA A 214 10.83 14.70 0.61
CA ALA A 214 10.51 14.94 -0.79
C ALA A 214 9.14 14.36 -1.15
N THR A 215 8.87 13.10 -0.77
CA THR A 215 7.58 12.47 -1.03
C THR A 215 6.44 13.14 -0.27
N TYR A 216 6.65 13.49 1.00
CA TYR A 216 5.67 14.26 1.77
C TYR A 216 5.37 15.63 1.12
N GLY A 217 6.42 16.36 0.71
CA GLY A 217 6.31 17.65 0.04
C GLY A 217 5.58 17.56 -1.30
N LEU A 218 5.94 16.59 -2.14
CA LEU A 218 5.30 16.35 -3.44
C LEU A 218 3.81 15.97 -3.28
N CYS A 219 3.49 15.06 -2.36
CA CYS A 219 2.10 14.67 -2.13
C CYS A 219 1.25 15.82 -1.60
N ARG A 220 1.82 16.65 -0.71
CA ARG A 220 1.15 17.85 -0.19
C ARG A 220 0.93 18.90 -1.27
N GLN A 221 1.87 19.10 -2.18
CA GLN A 221 1.68 20.03 -3.30
C GLN A 221 0.65 19.51 -4.30
N ILE A 222 0.72 18.24 -4.71
CA ILE A 222 -0.24 17.63 -5.62
C ILE A 222 -1.66 17.69 -5.03
N GLY A 223 -1.82 17.42 -3.74
CA GLY A 223 -3.10 17.56 -3.04
C GLY A 223 -3.68 18.98 -3.05
N ASN A 224 -2.83 20.01 -3.08
CA ASN A 224 -3.27 21.40 -3.18
C ASN A 224 -3.68 21.82 -4.60
N PHE A 225 -3.21 21.12 -5.64
CA PHE A 225 -3.56 21.39 -7.04
C PHE A 225 -4.78 20.59 -7.54
N GLY A 226 -5.10 19.45 -6.94
CA GLY A 226 -6.16 18.54 -7.40
C GLY A 226 -7.60 18.85 -6.92
N PHE A 227 -7.79 19.85 -6.05
CA PHE A 227 -9.10 20.22 -5.47
C PHE A 227 -9.48 21.69 -5.70
N ARG A 228 -8.94 22.32 -6.74
CA ARG A 228 -9.39 23.65 -7.21
C ARG A 228 -10.09 23.54 -8.56
#